data_AF-A0AAC9HTJ5-F1
#
_entry.id   AF-A0AAC9HTJ5-F1
#
_cell.length_a   1.000
_cell.length_b   1.000
_cell.length_c   1.000
_cell.angle_alpha   90.00
_cell.angle_beta   90.00
_cell.angle_gamma   90.00
#
_symmetry.space_group_name_H-M   'P 1'
#
loop_
_entity.id
_entity.type
_entity.pdbx_description
1 polymer ?
#
loop_
_entity_poly.entity_id
_entity_poly.type
_entity_poly.pdbx_seq_one_letter_code
_entity_poly.pdbx_strand_id
1 'polypeptide(L)'
;MRLDSAPRSVLIAGLLVGLQGVAGLVFTAMLLFREVGGVAAETGGSGYGHAAYFSLLSCGVLAFAVGLLRGKPWSRTPALFIQLLLLGVAWYAFGPSGRPVEGIALAIYCAATVLLLHTPPARLWGMGFTPEEAGRELERAAEERTA
;
A
#
# COMPACT_ATOMS: atom_id res chain seq x y z
N MET A 1 1.24 -18.93 15.86
CA MET A 1 1.35 -17.74 14.99
C MET A 1 0.99 -18.20 13.57
N ARG A 2 -0.28 -18.09 13.16
CA ARG A 2 -0.76 -18.66 11.88
C ARG A 2 -0.54 -17.66 10.74
N LEU A 3 0.66 -17.67 10.16
CA LEU A 3 0.92 -17.05 8.85
C LEU A 3 0.37 -17.92 7.71
N ASP A 4 0.02 -19.18 8.00
CA ASP A 4 -0.43 -20.19 7.03
C ASP A 4 -1.83 -19.93 6.46
N SER A 5 -2.59 -18.99 7.04
CA SER A 5 -4.00 -18.75 6.66
C SER A 5 -4.20 -17.67 5.59
N ALA A 6 -3.17 -16.89 5.24
CA ALA A 6 -3.32 -15.74 4.34
C ALA A 6 -2.89 -16.10 2.90
N PRO A 7 -3.68 -15.75 1.86
CA PRO A 7 -3.29 -15.97 0.47
C PRO A 7 -1.97 -15.26 0.14
N ARG A 8 -1.13 -15.89 -0.71
CA ARG A 8 0.13 -15.29 -1.19
C ARG A 8 -0.07 -13.90 -1.79
N SER A 9 -1.19 -13.64 -2.47
CA SER A 9 -1.50 -12.32 -3.02
C SER A 9 -1.64 -11.24 -1.95
N VAL A 10 -2.20 -11.58 -0.78
CA VAL A 10 -2.34 -10.65 0.36
C VAL A 10 -1.00 -10.38 1.01
N LEU A 11 -0.14 -11.40 1.13
CA LEU A 11 1.22 -11.23 1.68
C LEU A 11 2.09 -10.36 0.77
N ILE A 12 2.05 -10.57 -0.55
CA ILE A 12 2.77 -9.75 -1.51
C ILE A 12 2.24 -8.31 -1.50
N ALA A 13 0.91 -8.13 -1.45
CA ALA A 13 0.33 -6.79 -1.29
C ALA A 13 0.78 -6.12 0.01
N GLY A 14 0.80 -6.85 1.13
CA GLY A 14 1.31 -6.35 2.40
C GLY A 14 2.78 -5.93 2.34
N LEU A 15 3.61 -6.68 1.62
CA LEU A 15 5.02 -6.34 1.35
C LEU A 15 5.14 -5.06 0.52
N LEU A 16 4.34 -4.90 -0.53
CA LEU A 16 4.32 -3.68 -1.34
C LEU A 16 3.88 -2.46 -0.50
N VAL A 17 2.79 -2.56 0.25
CA VAL A 17 2.37 -1.47 1.15
C VAL A 17 3.46 -1.17 2.19
N GLY A 18 4.13 -2.20 2.70
CA GLY A 18 5.24 -2.05 3.63
C GLY A 18 6.43 -1.30 3.03
N LEU A 19 6.87 -1.70 1.82
CA LEU A 19 7.96 -1.04 1.09
C LEU A 19 7.65 0.45 0.87
N GLN A 20 6.39 0.76 0.58
CA GLN A 20 5.95 2.13 0.39
C GLN A 20 6.00 2.95 1.69
N GLY A 21 5.58 2.37 2.81
CA GLY A 21 5.71 2.99 4.14
C GLY A 21 7.17 3.23 4.52
N VAL A 22 8.06 2.29 4.20
CA VAL A 22 9.52 2.46 4.39
C VAL A 22 10.05 3.59 3.52
N ALA A 23 9.68 3.65 2.24
CA ALA A 23 10.08 4.73 1.34
C ALA A 23 9.62 6.10 1.87
N GLY A 24 8.41 6.20 2.41
CA GLY A 24 7.90 7.40 3.07
C GLY A 24 8.72 7.80 4.30
N LEU A 25 9.14 6.84 5.13
CA LEU A 25 10.03 7.10 6.26
C LEU A 25 11.41 7.57 5.82
N VAL A 26 11.99 6.96 4.79
CA VAL A 26 13.28 7.38 4.22
C VAL A 26 13.19 8.81 3.70
N PHE A 27 12.12 9.15 2.96
CA PHE A 27 11.86 10.51 2.50
C PHE A 27 11.74 11.51 3.66
N THR A 28 11.02 11.13 4.72
CA THR A 28 10.88 11.93 5.94
C THR A 28 12.22 12.15 6.63
N ALA A 29 13.06 11.11 6.72
CA ALA A 29 14.39 11.21 7.31
C ALA A 29 15.31 12.12 6.47
N MET A 30 15.26 12.01 5.14
CA MET A 30 15.99 12.91 4.24
C MET A 30 15.57 14.38 4.43
N LEU A 31 14.27 14.64 4.54
CA LEU A 31 13.75 15.98 4.85
C LEU A 31 14.31 16.49 6.18
N LEU A 32 14.24 15.67 7.24
CA LEU A 32 14.79 16.04 8.55
C LEU A 32 16.29 16.36 8.51
N PHE A 33 17.09 15.52 7.87
CA PHE A 33 18.53 15.78 7.72
C PHE A 33 18.81 17.06 6.92
N ARG A 34 17.98 17.36 5.92
CA ARG A 34 18.10 18.58 5.12
C ARG A 34 17.78 19.84 5.93
N GLU A 35 16.75 19.78 6.76
CA GLU A 35 16.36 20.88 7.66
C GLU A 35 17.42 21.10 8.76
N VAL A 36 17.93 20.04 9.37
CA VAL A 36 19.00 20.10 10.39
C VAL A 36 20.32 20.61 9.78
N GLY A 37 20.59 20.28 8.51
CA GLY A 37 21.75 20.74 7.76
C GLY A 37 21.73 22.23 7.36
N GLY A 38 20.70 22.99 7.76
CA GLY A 38 20.64 24.44 7.54
C GLY A 38 20.26 24.85 6.11
N VAL A 39 19.86 23.91 5.25
CA VAL A 39 19.32 24.18 3.90
C VAL A 39 17.82 24.47 3.98
N ALA A 40 17.38 25.03 5.10
CA ALA A 40 16.01 25.42 5.38
C ALA A 40 15.74 26.79 4.74
N ALA A 41 15.50 26.78 3.43
CA ALA A 41 15.05 27.97 2.73
C ALA A 41 14.03 27.56 1.66
N GLU A 42 12.85 28.19 1.71
CA GLU A 42 12.06 28.74 0.58
C GLU A 42 10.54 28.55 0.77
N THR A 43 10.08 27.53 1.49
CA THR A 43 8.64 27.32 1.74
C THR A 43 8.26 27.79 3.14
N GLY A 44 7.51 28.89 3.27
CA GLY A 44 7.20 29.63 4.51
C GLY A 44 6.42 28.91 5.64
N GLY A 45 6.61 27.61 5.84
CA GLY A 45 6.15 26.84 7.01
C GLY A 45 7.31 26.07 7.66
N SER A 46 7.24 25.87 8.98
CA SER A 46 8.26 25.13 9.75
C SER A 46 8.57 23.76 9.12
N GLY A 47 9.83 23.54 8.71
CA GLY A 47 10.30 22.26 8.15
C GLY A 47 10.07 21.07 9.10
N TYR A 48 10.05 21.33 10.41
CA TYR A 48 9.66 20.35 11.43
C TYR A 48 8.20 19.89 11.30
N GLY A 49 7.30 20.77 10.85
CA GLY A 49 5.89 20.45 10.62
C GLY A 49 5.69 19.44 9.49
N HIS A 50 6.40 19.62 8.38
CA HIS A 50 6.37 18.68 7.26
C HIS A 50 6.94 17.32 7.66
N ALA A 51 8.07 17.30 8.38
CA ALA A 51 8.67 16.07 8.85
C ALA A 51 7.77 15.30 9.84
N ALA A 52 7.15 16.00 10.79
CA ALA A 52 6.22 15.38 11.74
C ALA A 52 5.01 14.76 11.01
N TYR A 53 4.44 15.49 10.05
CA TYR A 53 3.31 15.03 9.23
C TYR A 53 3.66 13.78 8.41
N PHE A 54 4.77 13.79 7.66
CA PHE A 54 5.17 12.65 6.84
C PHE A 54 5.60 11.43 7.67
N SER A 55 6.19 11.64 8.85
CA SER A 55 6.50 10.58 9.81
C SER A 55 5.22 9.88 10.26
N LEU A 56 4.21 10.66 10.66
CA LEU A 56 2.93 10.13 11.12
C LEU A 56 2.22 9.33 10.01
N LEU A 57 2.18 9.85 8.78
CA LEU A 57 1.60 9.13 7.65
C LEU A 57 2.34 7.82 7.36
N SER A 58 3.66 7.85 7.32
CA SER A 58 4.48 6.68 7.00
C SER A 58 4.35 5.58 8.06
N CYS A 59 4.31 5.96 9.34
CA CYS A 59 4.00 5.04 10.44
C CYS A 59 2.60 4.43 10.32
N GLY A 60 1.59 5.22 9.92
CA GLY A 60 0.24 4.71 9.66
C GLY A 60 0.21 3.68 8.53
N VAL A 61 0.88 3.96 7.42
CA VAL A 61 1.00 3.02 6.28
C VAL A 61 1.70 1.73 6.70
N LEU A 62 2.78 1.82 7.48
CA LEU A 62 3.47 0.65 8.02
C LEU A 62 2.59 -0.15 8.97
N ALA A 63 1.78 0.50 9.82
CA ALA A 63 0.84 -0.19 10.68
C ALA A 63 -0.19 -1.00 9.86
N PHE A 64 -0.67 -0.46 8.73
CA PHE A 64 -1.58 -1.17 7.83
C PHE A 64 -0.89 -2.34 7.11
N ALA A 65 0.35 -2.15 6.63
CA ALA A 65 1.16 -3.22 6.05
C ALA A 65 1.37 -4.37 7.05
N VAL A 66 1.73 -4.03 8.29
CA VAL A 66 1.89 -5.00 9.38
C VAL A 66 0.57 -5.72 9.68
N GLY A 67 -0.56 -5.02 9.62
CA GLY A 67 -1.89 -5.63 9.75
C GLY A 67 -2.20 -6.65 8.65
N LEU A 68 -1.86 -6.33 7.39
CA LEU A 68 -1.95 -7.24 6.25
C LEU A 68 -1.05 -8.47 6.44
N LEU A 69 0.21 -8.26 6.81
CA LEU A 69 1.19 -9.34 7.04
C LEU A 69 0.81 -10.22 8.24
N ARG A 70 0.13 -9.65 9.24
CA ARG A 70 -0.42 -10.41 10.38
C ARG A 70 -1.73 -11.14 10.06
N GLY A 71 -2.19 -11.10 8.81
CA GLY A 71 -3.40 -11.78 8.39
C GLY A 71 -4.66 -11.22 9.05
N LYS A 72 -4.72 -9.89 9.30
CA LYS A 72 -5.94 -9.25 9.81
C LYS A 72 -6.83 -8.80 8.65
N PRO A 73 -8.05 -9.36 8.47
CA PRO A 73 -8.91 -9.06 7.33
C PRO A 73 -9.37 -7.59 7.29
N TRP A 74 -9.44 -6.92 8.45
CA TRP A 74 -9.79 -5.50 8.54
C TRP A 74 -8.77 -4.55 7.88
N SER A 75 -7.52 -4.98 7.69
CA SER A 75 -6.47 -4.14 7.10
C SER A 75 -6.59 -3.94 5.59
N ARG A 76 -7.54 -4.63 4.94
CA ARG A 76 -7.73 -4.56 3.48
C ARG A 76 -8.32 -3.22 3.01
N THR A 77 -9.36 -2.74 3.69
CA THR A 77 -10.01 -1.46 3.37
C THR A 77 -9.06 -0.26 3.50
N PRO A 78 -8.33 -0.06 4.62
CA PRO A 78 -7.40 1.06 4.74
C PRO A 78 -6.25 0.97 3.72
N ALA A 79 -5.76 -0.22 3.38
CA ALA A 79 -4.74 -0.37 2.35
C ALA A 79 -5.22 0.06 0.95
N LEU A 80 -6.46 -0.29 0.58
CA LEU A 80 -7.07 0.18 -0.67
C LEU A 80 -7.25 1.70 -0.68
N PHE A 81 -7.64 2.30 0.45
CA PHE A 81 -7.75 3.75 0.58
C PHE A 81 -6.41 4.44 0.35
N ILE A 82 -5.33 3.95 0.97
CA ILE A 82 -3.97 4.47 0.75
C ILE A 82 -3.61 4.38 -0.74
N GLN A 83 -3.92 3.26 -1.39
CA GLN A 83 -3.62 3.07 -2.80
C GLN A 83 -4.37 4.04 -3.72
N LEU A 84 -5.64 4.32 -3.40
CA LEU A 84 -6.46 5.28 -4.12
C LEU A 84 -5.93 6.72 -3.95
N LEU A 85 -5.53 7.09 -2.73
CA LEU A 85 -4.91 8.39 -2.47
C LEU A 85 -3.63 8.57 -3.28
N LEU A 86 -2.76 7.55 -3.33
CA LEU A 86 -1.53 7.60 -4.12
C LEU A 86 -1.78 7.63 -5.61
N LEU A 87 -2.86 7.04 -6.10
CA LEU A 87 -3.23 7.16 -7.50
C LEU A 87 -3.59 8.61 -7.85
N GLY A 88 -4.24 9.33 -6.93
CA GLY A 88 -4.42 10.78 -7.04
C GLY A 88 -3.09 11.55 -7.06
N VAL A 89 -2.14 11.15 -6.22
CA VAL A 89 -0.77 11.72 -6.22
C VAL A 89 -0.05 11.42 -7.55
N ALA A 90 -0.17 10.20 -8.08
CA ALA A 90 0.41 9.80 -9.34
C ALA A 90 -0.14 10.63 -10.51
N TRP A 91 -1.44 10.89 -10.52
CA TRP A 91 -2.08 11.80 -11.47
C TRP A 91 -1.51 13.22 -11.39
N TYR A 92 -1.34 13.74 -10.17
CA TYR A 92 -0.76 15.07 -9.95
C TYR A 92 0.71 15.17 -10.39
N ALA A 93 1.49 14.10 -10.18
CA ALA A 93 2.86 14.02 -10.66
C ALA A 93 2.92 13.98 -12.20
N PHE A 94 2.00 13.24 -12.81
CA PHE A 94 1.91 13.05 -14.25
C PHE A 94 1.54 14.34 -15.01
N GLY A 95 0.51 15.06 -14.57
CA GLY A 95 0.03 16.26 -15.26
C GLY A 95 0.70 17.54 -14.76
N PRO A 96 0.21 18.13 -13.65
CA PRO A 96 0.66 19.42 -13.14
C PRO A 96 2.16 19.56 -12.83
N SER A 97 2.79 18.49 -12.37
CA SER A 97 4.18 18.56 -11.86
C SER A 97 5.25 18.37 -12.94
N GLY A 98 4.87 18.08 -14.19
CA GLY A 98 5.83 17.86 -15.29
C GLY A 98 6.75 16.65 -15.08
N ARG A 99 6.37 15.70 -14.21
CA ARG A 99 7.14 14.50 -13.83
C ARG A 99 6.41 13.22 -14.24
N PRO A 100 6.26 12.98 -15.56
CA PRO A 100 5.40 11.92 -16.06
C PRO A 100 5.96 10.52 -15.75
N VAL A 101 7.28 10.34 -15.73
CA VAL A 101 7.91 9.05 -15.49
C VAL A 101 7.65 8.58 -14.07
N GLU A 102 7.84 9.47 -13.08
CA GLU A 102 7.59 9.18 -11.68
C GLU A 102 6.09 8.93 -11.43
N GLY A 103 5.22 9.72 -12.06
CA GLY A 103 3.77 9.53 -12.00
C GLY A 103 3.32 8.17 -12.55
N ILE A 104 3.82 7.76 -13.71
CA ILE A 104 3.50 6.46 -14.32
C ILE A 104 4.02 5.30 -13.45
N ALA A 105 5.27 5.38 -12.99
CA ALA A 105 5.85 4.35 -12.13
C ALA A 105 5.03 4.15 -10.85
N LEU A 106 4.62 5.25 -10.22
CA LEU A 106 3.75 5.22 -9.04
C LEU A 106 2.37 4.65 -9.39
N ALA A 107 1.76 5.06 -10.51
CA ALA A 107 0.46 4.54 -10.93
C ALA A 107 0.49 3.02 -11.17
N ILE A 108 1.54 2.50 -11.82
CA ILE A 108 1.73 1.06 -12.04
C ILE A 108 1.86 0.33 -10.71
N TYR A 109 2.69 0.85 -9.80
CA TYR A 109 2.86 0.28 -8.47
C TYR A 109 1.53 0.20 -7.71
N CYS A 110 0.75 1.29 -7.78
CA CYS A 110 -0.56 1.37 -7.15
C CYS A 110 -1.54 0.36 -7.75
N ALA A 111 -1.64 0.34 -9.08
CA ALA A 111 -2.53 -0.57 -9.79
C ALA A 111 -2.19 -2.04 -9.48
N ALA A 112 -0.91 -2.41 -9.50
CA ALA A 112 -0.48 -3.76 -9.17
C ALA A 112 -0.93 -4.17 -7.75
N THR A 113 -0.77 -3.28 -6.77
CA THR A 113 -1.16 -3.55 -5.38
C THR A 113 -2.68 -3.69 -5.24
N VAL A 114 -3.46 -2.82 -5.90
CA VAL A 114 -4.94 -2.95 -5.95
C VAL A 114 -5.36 -4.28 -6.56
N LEU A 115 -4.76 -4.65 -7.70
CA LEU A 115 -5.09 -5.88 -8.41
C LEU A 115 -4.81 -7.12 -7.55
N LEU A 116 -3.68 -7.15 -6.86
CA LEU A 116 -3.36 -8.22 -5.90
C LEU A 116 -4.41 -8.31 -4.78
N LEU A 117 -4.81 -7.17 -4.22
CA LEU A 117 -5.85 -7.10 -3.19
C LEU A 117 -7.24 -7.45 -3.70
N HIS A 118 -7.51 -7.33 -5.01
CA HIS A 118 -8.82 -7.65 -5.61
C HIS A 118 -8.96 -9.11 -6.06
N THR A 119 -7.90 -9.92 -5.92
CA THR A 119 -7.93 -11.33 -6.31
C THR A 119 -9.04 -12.13 -5.61
N PRO A 120 -9.69 -13.09 -6.31
CA PRO A 120 -10.71 -13.96 -5.72
C PRO A 120 -10.32 -14.60 -4.37
N PRO A 121 -9.10 -15.19 -4.21
CA PRO A 121 -8.68 -15.73 -2.91
C PRO A 121 -8.56 -14.66 -1.83
N ALA A 122 -8.16 -13.42 -2.15
CA ALA A 122 -8.12 -12.32 -1.19
C ALA A 122 -9.53 -11.88 -0.75
N ARG A 123 -10.53 -12.00 -1.64
CA ARG A 123 -11.94 -11.74 -1.31
C ARG A 123 -12.52 -12.81 -0.39
N LEU A 124 -12.31 -14.08 -0.72
CA LEU A 124 -12.77 -15.23 0.08
C LEU A 124 -12.13 -15.22 1.47
N TRP A 125 -10.83 -14.96 1.55
CA TRP A 125 -10.13 -14.76 2.82
C TRP A 125 -10.72 -13.61 3.66
N GLY A 126 -11.07 -12.48 3.04
CA GLY A 126 -11.73 -11.36 3.72
C GLY A 126 -13.13 -11.69 4.24
N MET A 127 -13.80 -12.67 3.65
CA MET A 127 -15.10 -13.20 4.11
C MET A 127 -14.95 -14.27 5.21
N GLY A 128 -13.72 -14.61 5.61
CA GLY A 128 -13.44 -15.57 6.68
C GLY A 128 -13.15 -17.00 6.21
N PHE A 129 -13.10 -17.25 4.90
CA PHE A 129 -12.75 -18.57 4.36
C PHE A 129 -11.28 -18.89 4.61
N THR A 130 -11.01 -20.13 4.98
CA THR A 130 -9.66 -20.67 5.04
C THR A 130 -9.08 -20.83 3.62
N PRO A 131 -7.74 -20.88 3.45
CA PRO A 131 -7.11 -21.10 2.14
C PRO A 131 -7.63 -22.35 1.42
N GLU A 132 -7.91 -23.42 2.16
CA GLU A 132 -8.41 -24.69 1.60
C GLU A 132 -9.86 -24.57 1.13
N GLU A 133 -10.72 -23.92 1.89
CA GLU A 133 -12.12 -23.68 1.46
C GLU A 133 -12.17 -22.72 0.29
N ALA A 134 -11.31 -21.70 0.27
CA ALA A 134 -11.20 -20.78 -0.86
C ALA A 134 -10.72 -21.51 -2.13
N GLY A 135 -9.76 -22.44 -2.02
CA GLY A 135 -9.31 -23.27 -3.14
C GLY A 135 -10.44 -24.11 -3.73
N ARG A 136 -11.18 -24.82 -2.87
CA ARG A 136 -12.32 -25.65 -3.29
C ARG A 136 -13.43 -24.86 -3.96
N GLU A 137 -13.72 -23.66 -3.46
CA GLU A 137 -14.76 -22.80 -4.06
C GLU A 137 -14.33 -22.24 -5.43
N LEU A 138 -13.04 -21.93 -5.60
CA LEU A 138 -12.49 -21.50 -6.89
C LEU A 138 -12.51 -22.63 -7.93
N GLU A 139 -12.21 -23.87 -7.52
CA GLU A 139 -12.33 -25.05 -8.38
C GLU A 139 -13.78 -25.26 -8.83
N ARG A 140 -14.75 -25.22 -7.91
CA ARG A 140 -16.19 -25.29 -8.25
C ARG A 140 -16.61 -24.20 -9.23
N ALA A 141 -16.24 -22.95 -8.97
CA ALA A 141 -16.57 -21.83 -9.84
C ALA A 141 -15.88 -21.93 -11.23
N ALA A 142 -14.75 -22.63 -11.33
CA ALA A 142 -14.10 -22.92 -12.60
C ALA A 142 -14.84 -24.04 -13.35
N GLU A 143 -15.23 -25.11 -12.67
CA GLU A 143 -16.02 -26.21 -13.22
C GLU A 143 -17.37 -25.70 -13.77
N GLU A 144 -18.09 -24.87 -13.01
CA GLU A 144 -19.36 -24.23 -13.43
C GLU A 144 -19.20 -23.33 -14.67
N ARG A 145 -18.04 -22.71 -14.89
CA ARG A 145 -17.78 -21.90 -16.08
C ARG A 145 -17.45 -22.73 -17.32
N THR A 146 -17.03 -23.97 -17.12
CA THR A 146 -16.65 -24.90 -18.18
C THR A 146 -17.74 -25.90 -18.56
N ALA A 147 -18.80 -25.99 -17.75
CA ALA A 147 -20.01 -26.76 -18.01
C ALA A 147 -21.02 -25.96 -18.85
#